data_AF-A0A954Q2X5-F1
#
_entry.id   AF-A0A954Q2X5-F1
#
_cell.length_a   1.000
_cell.length_b   1.000
_cell.length_c   1.000
_cell.angle_alpha   90.00
_cell.angle_beta   90.00
_cell.angle_gamma   90.00
#
_symmetry.space_group_name_H-M   'P 1'
#
loop_
_entity.id
_entity.type
_entity.pdbx_description
1 polymer ?
#
loop_
_entity_poly.entity_id
_entity_poly.type
_entity_poly.pdbx_seq_one_letter_code
_entity_poly.pdbx_strand_id
1 'polypeptide(L)'
;FVETPFERMDYTDAVKALEASGQSFEFPVRWGVDLQSEHERFLTEQHFKCPVILYDYPRTLKPFYMRVNDDNKTVRAMDVLVPGVGEIIGGRAPSGPNCITGDAQFFSFAR
;
A
#
# COMPACT_ATOMS: atom_id res chain seq x y z
N PHE A 1 -23.17 6.60 -11.92
CA PHE A 1 -21.91 6.59 -11.15
C PHE A 1 -21.25 5.26 -11.41
N VAL A 2 -20.04 5.25 -11.98
CA VAL A 2 -19.27 4.00 -12.16
C VAL A 2 -18.47 3.82 -10.88
N GLU A 3 -18.79 2.77 -10.11
CA GLU A 3 -17.97 2.36 -8.98
C GLU A 3 -16.77 1.61 -9.54
N THR A 4 -15.60 2.26 -9.59
CA THR A 4 -14.35 1.56 -9.90
C THR A 4 -13.93 0.79 -8.65
N PRO A 5 -13.86 -0.55 -8.68
CA PRO A 5 -13.42 -1.32 -7.53
C PRO A 5 -11.95 -0.99 -7.22
N PHE A 6 -11.60 -1.01 -5.93
CA PHE A 6 -10.22 -0.87 -5.49
C PHE A 6 -9.51 -2.20 -5.67
N GLU A 7 -8.38 -2.18 -6.37
CA GLU A 7 -7.48 -3.32 -6.40
C GLU A 7 -6.74 -3.44 -5.08
N ARG A 8 -6.45 -4.67 -4.66
CA ARG A 8 -5.76 -4.95 -3.40
C ARG A 8 -4.51 -5.76 -3.71
N MET A 9 -3.35 -5.25 -3.29
CA MET A 9 -2.06 -5.89 -3.51
C MET A 9 -1.17 -5.73 -2.28
N ASP A 10 -0.48 -6.77 -1.87
CA ASP A 10 0.50 -6.63 -0.79
C ASP A 10 1.79 -5.95 -1.30
N TYR A 11 2.54 -5.33 -0.39
CA TYR A 11 3.79 -4.64 -0.71
C TYR A 11 4.80 -5.52 -1.45
N THR A 12 4.86 -6.82 -1.14
CA THR A 12 5.84 -7.72 -1.74
C THR A 12 5.54 -7.92 -3.22
N ASP A 13 4.28 -8.10 -3.57
CA ASP A 13 3.86 -8.23 -4.95
C ASP A 13 3.92 -6.90 -5.71
N ALA A 14 3.71 -5.77 -5.03
CA ALA A 14 3.92 -4.44 -5.61
C ALA A 14 5.38 -4.23 -6.02
N VAL A 15 6.34 -4.58 -5.16
CA VAL A 15 7.78 -4.51 -5.48
C VAL A 15 8.12 -5.40 -6.67
N LYS A 16 7.63 -6.64 -6.73
CA LYS A 16 7.87 -7.54 -7.87
C LYS A 16 7.30 -6.95 -9.17
N ALA A 17 6.10 -6.36 -9.13
CA ALA A 17 5.48 -5.75 -10.30
C ALA A 17 6.29 -4.55 -10.81
N LEU A 18 6.84 -3.75 -9.89
CA LEU A 18 7.71 -2.62 -10.22
C LEU A 18 9.06 -3.10 -10.81
N GLU A 19 9.71 -4.08 -10.19
CA GLU A 19 10.97 -4.67 -10.69
C GLU A 19 10.79 -5.32 -12.07
N ALA A 20 9.66 -5.97 -12.32
CA ALA A 20 9.34 -6.63 -13.58
C ALA A 20 8.80 -5.67 -14.67
N SER A 21 8.54 -4.41 -14.35
CA SER A 21 7.89 -3.46 -15.26
C SER A 21 8.75 -3.06 -16.47
N GLY A 22 10.07 -3.17 -16.35
CA GLY A 22 11.02 -2.63 -17.32
C GLY A 22 11.08 -1.11 -17.36
N GLN A 23 10.36 -0.41 -16.47
CA GLN A 23 10.44 1.04 -16.32
C GLN A 23 11.74 1.45 -15.61
N SER A 24 12.26 2.61 -15.98
CA SER A 24 13.36 3.25 -15.25
C SER A 24 12.76 4.21 -14.22
N PHE A 25 13.06 3.97 -12.95
CA PHE A 25 12.67 4.81 -11.82
C PHE A 25 13.88 5.62 -11.32
N GLU A 26 13.63 6.81 -10.79
CA GLU A 26 14.67 7.64 -10.16
C GLU A 26 15.11 7.03 -8.83
N PHE A 27 14.16 6.47 -8.08
CA PHE A 27 14.37 5.84 -6.79
C PHE A 27 14.47 4.31 -6.92
N PRO A 28 15.26 3.65 -6.05
CA PRO A 28 15.45 2.22 -6.13
C PRO A 28 14.17 1.46 -5.76
N VAL A 29 13.79 0.52 -6.61
CA VAL A 29 12.76 -0.48 -6.31
C VAL A 29 13.45 -1.71 -5.73
N ARG A 30 13.25 -1.97 -4.44
CA ARG A 30 13.67 -3.20 -3.76
C ARG A 30 12.86 -3.45 -2.51
N TRP A 31 12.73 -4.72 -2.12
CA TRP A 31 12.02 -5.07 -0.89
C TRP A 31 12.69 -4.45 0.34
N GLY A 32 11.90 -3.84 1.22
CA GLY A 32 12.38 -3.12 2.39
C GLY A 32 12.82 -1.68 2.13
N VAL A 33 12.52 -1.12 0.94
CA VAL A 33 12.62 0.32 0.64
C VAL A 33 11.24 0.91 0.47
N ASP A 34 11.06 2.13 0.96
CA ASP A 34 9.80 2.83 0.87
C ASP A 34 9.44 3.16 -0.60
N LEU A 35 8.18 2.97 -0.95
CA LEU A 35 7.72 3.30 -2.30
C LEU A 35 7.62 4.82 -2.44
N GLN A 36 8.07 5.34 -3.57
CA GLN A 36 7.99 6.76 -3.88
C GLN A 36 6.79 7.03 -4.78
N SER A 37 6.39 8.30 -4.89
CA SER A 37 5.20 8.68 -5.68
C SER A 37 5.27 8.21 -7.13
N GLU A 38 6.45 8.09 -7.74
CA GLU A 38 6.58 7.53 -9.10
C GLU A 38 6.19 6.04 -9.17
N HIS A 39 6.47 5.26 -8.12
CA HIS A 39 6.10 3.86 -8.01
C HIS A 39 4.58 3.72 -7.83
N GLU A 40 4.00 4.52 -6.93
CA GLU A 40 2.56 4.55 -6.68
C GLU A 40 1.75 4.94 -7.92
N ARG A 41 2.23 5.94 -8.66
CA ARG A 41 1.63 6.38 -9.91
C ARG A 41 1.76 5.33 -10.99
N PHE A 42 2.90 4.63 -11.09
CA PHE A 42 3.01 3.50 -12.01
C PHE A 42 1.96 2.42 -11.71
N LEU A 43 1.81 2.03 -10.44
CA LEU A 43 0.85 1.00 -10.03
C LEU A 43 -0.59 1.43 -10.35
N THR A 44 -0.98 2.66 -10.01
CA THR A 44 -2.36 3.14 -10.17
C THR A 44 -2.70 3.58 -11.60
N GLU A 45 -1.78 4.22 -12.32
CA GLU A 45 -2.04 4.83 -13.64
C GLU A 45 -1.68 3.90 -14.81
N GLN A 46 -0.68 3.02 -14.66
CA GLN A 46 -0.18 2.19 -15.76
C GLN A 46 -0.50 0.70 -15.56
N HIS A 47 -0.21 0.15 -14.38
CA HIS A 47 -0.35 -1.28 -14.11
C HIS A 47 -1.83 -1.68 -13.93
N PHE A 48 -2.53 -1.05 -12.99
CA PHE A 48 -3.92 -1.39 -12.68
C PHE A 48 -4.95 -0.48 -13.33
N LYS A 49 -4.60 0.79 -13.58
CA LYS A 49 -5.50 1.81 -14.16
C LYS A 49 -6.74 2.07 -13.30
N CYS A 50 -6.60 1.94 -11.99
CA CYS A 50 -7.64 2.14 -10.98
C CYS A 50 -7.01 2.47 -9.61
N PRO A 51 -7.81 2.84 -8.60
CA PRO A 51 -7.33 2.95 -7.22
C PRO A 51 -6.79 1.61 -6.69
N VAL A 52 -5.73 1.68 -5.88
CA VAL A 52 -5.04 0.51 -5.32
C VAL A 52 -4.91 0.66 -3.81
N ILE A 53 -5.20 -0.40 -3.06
CA ILE A 53 -4.90 -0.53 -1.64
C ILE A 53 -3.66 -1.40 -1.52
N LEU A 54 -2.54 -0.80 -1.10
CA LEU A 54 -1.33 -1.53 -0.73
C LEU A 54 -1.38 -1.91 0.74
N TYR A 55 -0.96 -3.13 1.08
CA TYR A 55 -0.98 -3.61 2.46
C TYR A 55 0.22 -4.50 2.80
N ASP A 56 0.36 -4.82 4.09
CA ASP A 56 1.40 -5.71 4.62
C ASP A 56 2.84 -5.25 4.32
N TYR A 57 3.12 -3.98 4.68
CA TYR A 57 4.44 -3.38 4.53
C TYR A 57 5.48 -4.03 5.47
N PRO A 58 6.78 -4.00 5.11
CA PRO A 58 7.87 -4.42 5.98
C PRO A 58 7.84 -3.68 7.32
N ARG A 59 7.99 -4.42 8.42
CA ARG A 59 8.00 -3.87 9.78
C ARG A 59 9.03 -2.75 9.95
N THR A 60 10.16 -2.84 9.25
CA THR A 60 11.25 -1.86 9.34
C THR A 60 10.92 -0.50 8.73
N LEU A 61 9.88 -0.42 7.90
CA LEU A 61 9.46 0.82 7.23
C LEU A 61 8.37 1.59 7.97
N LYS A 62 7.69 0.97 8.94
CA LYS A 62 6.54 1.57 9.64
C LYS A 62 6.80 1.68 11.15
N PRO A 63 6.10 2.56 11.88
CA PRO A 63 6.28 2.75 13.31
C PRO A 63 6.17 1.46 14.14
N PHE A 64 6.93 1.41 15.24
CA PHE A 64 7.08 0.22 16.09
C PHE A 64 5.77 -0.31 16.72
N TYR A 65 4.72 0.53 16.80
CA TYR A 65 3.44 0.18 17.41
C TYR A 65 2.46 -0.52 16.44
N MET A 66 2.83 -0.70 15.17
CA MET A 66 1.98 -1.45 14.24
C MET A 66 1.98 -2.95 14.56
N ARG A 67 0.82 -3.59 14.38
CA ARG A 67 0.68 -5.04 14.60
C ARG A 67 1.52 -5.81 13.60
N VAL A 68 2.45 -6.62 14.09
CA VAL A 68 3.26 -7.54 13.28
C VAL A 68 2.38 -8.70 12.82
N ASN A 69 2.52 -9.09 11.55
CA ASN A 69 1.84 -10.23 10.95
C ASN A 69 2.46 -11.56 11.37
N ASP A 70 1.79 -12.66 11.07
CA ASP A 70 2.22 -14.02 11.46
C ASP A 70 3.56 -14.42 10.79
N ASP A 71 3.94 -13.75 9.70
CA ASP A 71 5.23 -13.92 9.02
C ASP A 71 6.42 -13.31 9.77
N ASN A 72 6.17 -12.55 10.85
CA ASN A 72 7.15 -11.77 11.62
C ASN A 72 7.99 -10.76 10.82
N LYS A 73 7.63 -10.47 9.58
CA LYS A 73 8.35 -9.59 8.65
C LYS A 73 7.55 -8.35 8.29
N THR A 74 6.24 -8.49 8.17
CA THR A 74 5.33 -7.42 7.75
C THR A 74 4.45 -6.94 8.89
N VAL A 75 3.79 -5.80 8.70
CA VAL A 75 2.84 -5.22 9.66
C VAL A 75 1.50 -4.97 8.99
N ARG A 76 0.40 -5.01 9.75
CA ARG A 76 -0.96 -4.67 9.27
C ARG A 76 -1.13 -3.16 9.04
N ALA A 77 -0.39 -2.64 8.06
CA ALA A 77 -0.51 -1.32 7.48
C ALA A 77 -1.29 -1.42 6.17
N MET A 78 -2.02 -0.35 5.81
CA MET A 78 -2.58 -0.19 4.49
C MET A 78 -2.45 1.26 4.02
N ASP A 79 -2.12 1.44 2.74
CA ASP A 79 -2.02 2.73 2.07
C ASP A 79 -2.97 2.69 0.84
N VAL A 80 -3.78 3.73 0.65
CA VAL A 80 -4.78 3.83 -0.42
C VAL A 80 -4.29 4.84 -1.46
N LEU A 81 -3.99 4.35 -2.64
CA LEU A 81 -3.44 5.08 -3.76
C LEU A 81 -4.54 5.40 -4.79
N VAL A 82 -4.61 6.64 -5.25
CA VAL A 82 -5.58 7.06 -6.27
C VAL A 82 -4.84 7.68 -7.47
N PRO A 83 -5.20 7.30 -8.72
CA PRO A 83 -4.60 7.85 -9.92
C PRO A 83 -4.58 9.39 -9.94
N GLY A 84 -3.50 9.99 -10.41
CA GLY A 84 -3.35 11.45 -10.56
C GLY A 84 -3.05 12.23 -9.27
N VAL A 85 -3.24 11.64 -8.08
CA VAL A 85 -2.93 12.28 -6.78
C VAL A 85 -1.78 11.57 -6.06
N GLY A 86 -1.70 10.24 -6.14
CA GLY A 86 -0.81 9.42 -5.31
C GLY A 86 -1.54 8.87 -4.08
N GLU A 87 -0.84 8.59 -2.97
CA GLU A 87 -1.48 8.20 -1.70
C GLU A 87 -2.45 9.28 -1.19
N ILE A 88 -3.69 8.87 -0.87
CA ILE A 88 -4.72 9.74 -0.27
C ILE A 88 -5.03 9.33 1.17
N ILE A 89 -4.90 8.04 1.53
CA ILE A 89 -5.29 7.53 2.86
C ILE A 89 -4.31 6.45 3.36
N GLY A 90 -3.66 6.69 4.50
CA GLY A 90 -2.97 5.66 5.29
C GLY A 90 -3.81 5.18 6.49
N GLY A 91 -4.00 3.87 6.63
CA GLY A 91 -4.85 3.25 7.67
C GLY A 91 -4.21 2.06 8.39
N ARG A 92 -4.84 1.61 9.49
CA ARG A 92 -4.39 0.46 10.31
C ARG A 92 -5.55 -0.48 10.64
N ALA A 93 -5.28 -1.79 10.72
CA ALA A 93 -6.29 -2.76 11.19
C ALA A 93 -6.27 -2.89 12.73
N PRO A 94 -7.43 -2.84 13.43
CA PRO A 94 -7.49 -3.12 14.87
C PRO A 94 -7.26 -4.61 15.16
N SER A 95 -6.72 -4.91 16.34
CA SER A 95 -6.60 -6.28 16.85
C SER A 95 -7.94 -6.77 17.44
N GLY A 96 -8.77 -7.43 16.63
CA GLY A 96 -9.98 -8.14 17.07
C GLY A 96 -10.49 -9.12 15.99
N PRO A 97 -11.18 -10.22 16.36
CA PRO A 97 -11.52 -11.28 15.41
C PRO A 97 -12.73 -10.98 14.50
N ASN A 98 -13.41 -9.83 14.66
CA ASN A 98 -14.62 -9.50 13.91
C ASN A 98 -14.71 -8.00 13.63
N CYS A 99 -14.13 -7.52 12.53
CA CYS A 99 -14.44 -6.20 11.97
C CYS A 99 -14.30 -6.25 10.44
N ILE A 100 -15.34 -6.74 9.75
CA ILE A 100 -15.55 -6.53 8.31
C ILE A 100 -16.93 -5.89 8.15
N THR A 101 -17.10 -4.67 8.63
CA THR A 101 -18.24 -3.81 8.29
C THR A 101 -17.77 -2.38 8.45
N GLY A 102 -18.07 -1.56 7.43
CA GLY A 102 -17.43 -0.28 7.18
C GLY A 102 -17.45 0.65 8.39
N ASP A 103 -16.26 1.11 8.77
CA ASP A 103 -16.08 2.32 9.55
C ASP A 103 -14.74 2.93 9.15
N ALA A 104 -14.84 4.06 8.46
CA ALA A 104 -13.74 4.92 8.08
C ALA A 104 -13.27 5.71 9.32
N GLN A 105 -12.72 5.00 10.31
CA GLN A 105 -12.08 5.59 11.47
C GLN A 105 -10.76 4.89 11.69
N PHE A 106 -9.67 5.50 11.25
CA PHE A 106 -8.34 5.56 11.88
C PHE A 106 -7.32 5.99 10.81
N PHE A 107 -7.37 7.29 10.53
CA PHE A 107 -6.55 7.97 9.52
C PHE A 107 -5.22 8.39 10.12
N SER A 108 -4.12 8.04 9.47
CA SER A 108 -2.81 8.64 9.71
C SER A 108 -2.35 9.27 8.41
N PHE A 109 -2.33 10.61 8.36
CA PHE A 109 -1.62 11.34 7.31
C PHE A 109 -0.13 11.23 7.62
N ALA A 110 0.60 10.41 6.86
CA ALA A 110 2.05 10.45 6.85
C ALA A 110 2.49 11.28 5.65
N ARG A 111 3.05 12.46 5.93
CA ARG A 111 4.12 13.07 5.13
C ARG A 111 5.40 12.95 5.94
#